data_AF-A0A316Z4U5-F1
#
_entry.id   AF-A0A316Z4U5-F1
#
_cell.length_a   1.000
_cell.length_b   1.000
_cell.length_c   1.000
_cell.angle_alpha   90.00
_cell.angle_beta   90.00
_cell.angle_gamma   90.00
#
_symmetry.space_group_name_H-M   'P 1'
#
loop_
_entity.id
_entity.type
_entity.pdbx_description
1 polymer ?
#
loop_
_entity_poly.entity_id
_entity_poly.type
_entity_poly.pdbx_seq_one_letter_code
_entity_poly.pdbx_strand_id
1 'polypeptide(L)'
;MSAPSSPDSSSSSALSSSGSATQSSATSADLPPSPSPATLSLPAPERRAAALALKDAGNALFLRQEYEAAKTKYGEGIALDEGVATLWSNRAACELKLEQHGLAIEDASE
;
A
#
# COMPACT_ATOMS: atom_id res chain seq x y z
N MET A 1 -44.21 -36.89 2.64
CA MET A 1 -44.90 -37.45 3.82
C MET A 1 -44.18 -38.75 4.17
N SER A 2 -43.53 -39.01 5.30
CA SER A 2 -43.16 -38.25 6.48
C SER A 2 -42.03 -39.07 7.13
N ALA A 3 -41.05 -38.41 7.74
CA ALA A 3 -40.10 -39.05 8.65
C ALA A 3 -40.82 -39.60 9.89
N PRO A 4 -40.21 -40.54 10.63
CA PRO A 4 -40.45 -40.66 12.06
C PRO A 4 -39.24 -40.18 12.85
N SER A 5 -39.47 -39.07 13.55
CA SER A 5 -38.67 -38.57 14.67
C SER A 5 -38.61 -39.60 15.80
N SER A 6 -37.53 -39.57 16.57
CA SER A 6 -37.58 -39.96 17.98
C SER A 6 -36.80 -38.97 18.85
N PRO A 7 -37.24 -38.75 20.10
CA PRO A 7 -37.02 -37.50 20.84
C PRO A 7 -36.21 -37.66 22.15
N ASP A 8 -35.77 -36.51 22.69
CA ASP A 8 -35.61 -36.10 24.12
C ASP A 8 -34.94 -37.07 25.13
N SER A 9 -34.06 -36.68 26.05
CA SER A 9 -33.95 -35.43 26.80
C SER A 9 -32.73 -35.46 27.74
N SER A 10 -32.14 -34.28 27.98
CA SER A 10 -31.68 -33.71 29.28
C SER A 10 -30.83 -34.56 30.26
N SER A 11 -29.79 -34.06 30.96
CA SER A 11 -29.66 -32.73 31.55
C SER A 11 -28.23 -32.49 32.11
N SER A 12 -27.77 -31.24 31.96
CA SER A 12 -27.05 -30.39 32.92
C SER A 12 -25.82 -30.89 33.69
N SER A 13 -24.71 -30.16 33.56
CA SER A 13 -24.15 -29.39 34.69
C SER A 13 -23.19 -28.31 34.22
N ALA A 14 -23.46 -27.10 34.72
CA ALA A 14 -22.73 -25.87 34.48
C ALA A 14 -21.38 -25.84 35.19
N LEU A 15 -20.38 -25.24 34.54
CA LEU A 15 -19.20 -24.71 35.18
C LEU A 15 -18.98 -23.29 34.64
N SER A 16 -19.40 -22.31 35.41
CA SER A 16 -18.98 -20.93 35.29
C SER A 16 -17.56 -20.79 35.83
N SER A 17 -16.65 -20.20 35.06
CA SER A 17 -15.55 -19.44 35.63
C SER A 17 -15.24 -18.25 34.73
N SER A 18 -15.39 -17.07 35.32
CA SER A 18 -15.16 -15.75 34.72
C SER A 18 -13.69 -15.42 34.59
N GLY A 19 -13.40 -14.50 33.67
CA GLY A 19 -12.21 -13.65 33.64
C GLY A 19 -11.19 -14.11 32.58
N SER A 20 -10.72 -13.29 31.65
CA SER A 20 -10.85 -11.85 31.48
C SER A 20 -10.61 -11.50 30.01
N ALA A 21 -11.20 -10.37 29.64
CA ALA A 21 -11.15 -9.75 28.34
C ALA A 21 -9.74 -9.63 27.74
N THR A 22 -9.63 -9.98 26.46
CA THR A 22 -8.93 -9.14 25.48
C THR A 22 -9.74 -9.20 24.20
N GLN A 23 -10.51 -8.13 23.99
CA GLN A 23 -11.31 -7.91 22.81
C GLN A 23 -10.40 -7.82 21.58
N SER A 24 -10.72 -8.61 20.55
CA SER A 24 -10.39 -8.26 19.19
C SER A 24 -11.12 -6.96 18.86
N SER A 25 -10.37 -5.86 18.77
CA SER A 25 -10.79 -4.69 18.00
C SER A 25 -9.73 -4.43 16.94
N ALA A 26 -10.13 -4.75 15.72
CA ALA A 26 -9.62 -4.12 14.54
C ALA A 26 -9.73 -2.58 14.66
N THR A 27 -8.91 -1.91 13.84
CA THR A 27 -8.96 -0.49 13.50
C THR A 27 -8.54 0.48 14.61
N SER A 28 -7.24 0.76 14.67
CA SER A 28 -6.79 2.13 14.87
C SER A 28 -5.62 2.35 13.93
N ALA A 29 -6.00 2.90 12.78
CA ALA A 29 -5.19 3.73 11.90
C ALA A 29 -3.76 3.97 12.39
N ASP A 30 -2.83 3.12 11.93
CA ASP A 30 -1.53 3.63 11.55
C ASP A 30 -1.81 4.51 10.32
N LEU A 31 -2.13 5.77 10.60
CA LEU A 31 -2.17 6.78 9.57
C LEU A 31 -0.79 6.73 8.89
N PRO A 32 -0.72 6.69 7.54
CA PRO A 32 0.51 7.13 6.89
C PRO A 32 0.86 8.50 7.49
N PRO A 33 2.14 8.86 7.66
CA PRO A 33 2.47 10.21 8.09
C PRO A 33 1.69 11.16 7.20
N SER A 34 0.68 11.81 7.80
CA SER A 34 -0.10 12.84 7.12
C SER A 34 0.96 13.71 6.46
N PRO A 35 0.97 13.88 5.12
CA PRO A 35 1.91 14.79 4.50
C PRO A 35 1.66 16.11 5.20
N SER A 36 2.63 16.53 6.00
CA SER A 36 2.57 17.79 6.69
C SER A 36 2.22 18.84 5.63
N PRO A 37 1.44 19.89 5.95
CA PRO A 37 1.07 20.92 4.98
C PRO A 37 2.29 21.73 4.45
N ALA A 38 3.51 21.26 4.70
CA ALA A 38 4.77 21.78 4.19
C ALA A 38 5.02 21.43 2.70
N THR A 39 4.36 20.41 2.12
CA THR A 39 4.63 20.02 0.71
C THR A 39 4.10 21.04 -0.31
N LEU A 40 3.24 21.98 0.11
CA LEU A 40 2.72 23.05 -0.76
C LEU A 40 3.54 24.35 -0.71
N SER A 41 4.63 24.41 0.06
CA SER A 41 5.41 25.65 0.25
C SER A 41 6.74 25.67 -0.51
N LEU A 42 6.99 24.73 -1.43
CA LEU A 42 8.16 24.77 -2.31
C LEU A 42 7.74 25.30 -3.70
N PRO A 43 8.45 26.30 -4.26
CA PRO A 43 8.17 26.80 -5.60
C PRO A 43 8.25 25.66 -6.63
N ALA A 44 7.41 25.70 -7.66
CA ALA A 44 7.34 24.70 -8.73
C ALA A 44 8.70 24.19 -9.25
N PRO A 45 9.72 25.04 -9.51
CA PRO A 45 11.04 24.56 -9.94
C PRO A 45 11.77 23.69 -8.90
N GLU A 46 11.59 23.95 -7.60
CA GLU A 46 12.21 23.16 -6.53
C GLU A 46 11.55 21.79 -6.37
N ARG A 47 10.22 21.72 -6.52
CA ARG A 47 9.50 20.43 -6.55
C ARG A 47 9.96 19.56 -7.72
N ARG A 48 10.12 20.15 -8.90
CA ARG A 48 10.70 19.46 -10.06
C ARG A 48 12.12 18.98 -9.81
N ALA A 49 12.97 19.81 -9.21
CA ALA A 49 14.34 19.43 -8.87
C ALA A 49 14.38 18.26 -7.87
N ALA A 50 13.52 18.28 -6.84
CA ALA A 50 13.37 17.19 -5.89
C ALA A 50 12.85 15.90 -6.56
N ALA A 51 11.88 16.01 -7.46
CA ALA A 51 11.39 14.87 -8.25
C ALA A 51 12.50 14.24 -9.12
N LEU A 52 13.37 15.06 -9.71
CA LEU A 52 14.53 14.57 -10.47
C LEU A 52 15.58 13.90 -9.57
N ALA A 53 15.81 14.42 -8.36
CA ALA A 53 16.70 13.76 -7.40
C ALA A 53 16.15 12.37 -6.97
N LEU A 54 14.83 12.27 -6.77
CA LEU A 54 14.18 10.99 -6.49
C LEU A 54 14.24 10.02 -7.68
N LYS A 55 14.13 10.54 -8.91
CA LYS A 55 14.39 9.75 -10.14
C LYS A 55 15.80 9.17 -10.13
N ASP A 56 16.82 9.97 -9.82
CA ASP A 56 18.20 9.49 -9.79
C ASP A 56 18.43 8.46 -8.67
N ALA A 57 17.80 8.65 -7.50
CA ALA A 57 17.80 7.66 -6.42
C ALA A 57 17.12 6.34 -6.83
N GLY A 58 15.96 6.42 -7.49
CA GLY A 58 15.26 5.27 -8.05
C GLY A 58 16.11 4.53 -9.10
N ASN A 59 16.82 5.26 -9.96
CA ASN A 59 17.71 4.67 -10.96
C ASN A 59 18.84 3.87 -10.29
N ALA A 60 19.42 4.39 -9.19
CA ALA A 60 20.45 3.68 -8.45
C ALA A 60 19.93 2.37 -7.84
N LEU A 61 18.70 2.35 -7.32
CA LEU A 61 18.04 1.15 -6.80
C LEU A 61 17.68 0.17 -7.93
N PHE A 62 17.23 0.68 -9.07
CA PHE A 62 16.92 -0.14 -10.24
C PHE A 62 18.15 -0.91 -10.74
N LEU A 63 19.33 -0.25 -10.75
CA LEU A 63 20.60 -0.89 -11.10
C LEU A 63 21.01 -1.97 -10.09
N ARG A 64 20.57 -1.86 -8.83
CA ARG A 64 20.76 -2.88 -7.78
C ARG A 64 19.70 -3.99 -7.82
N GLN A 65 18.79 -3.95 -8.80
CA GLN A 65 17.66 -4.87 -8.91
C GLN A 65 16.66 -4.77 -7.73
N GLU A 66 16.71 -3.69 -6.97
CA GLU A 66 15.78 -3.39 -5.88
C GLU A 66 14.53 -2.70 -6.45
N TYR A 67 13.75 -3.43 -7.26
CA TYR A 67 12.66 -2.86 -8.05
C TYR A 67 11.50 -2.32 -7.21
N GLU A 68 11.17 -2.95 -6.08
CA GLU A 68 10.14 -2.46 -5.14
C GLU A 68 10.54 -1.09 -4.54
N ALA A 69 11.78 -0.97 -4.06
CA ALA A 69 12.27 0.28 -3.50
C ALA A 69 12.40 1.39 -4.57
N ALA A 70 12.84 1.02 -5.78
CA ALA A 70 12.89 1.93 -6.93
C ALA A 70 11.49 2.44 -7.30
N LYS A 71 10.50 1.55 -7.36
CA LYS A 71 9.08 1.89 -7.59
C LYS A 71 8.59 2.93 -6.57
N THR A 72 8.86 2.73 -5.29
CA THR A 72 8.48 3.69 -4.23
C THR A 72 9.13 5.06 -4.47
N LYS A 73 10.43 5.11 -4.81
CA LYS A 73 11.14 6.37 -5.08
C LYS A 73 10.57 7.12 -6.27
N TYR A 74 10.22 6.42 -7.34
CA TYR A 74 9.57 7.05 -8.49
C TYR A 74 8.17 7.58 -8.12
N GLY A 75 7.40 6.83 -7.32
CA GLY A 75 6.10 7.29 -6.80
C GLY A 75 6.21 8.55 -5.93
N GLU A 76 7.21 8.65 -5.05
CA GLU A 76 7.50 9.86 -4.29
C GLU A 76 7.79 11.04 -5.22
N GLY A 77 8.54 10.83 -6.31
CA GLY A 77 8.83 11.87 -7.29
C GLY A 77 7.59 12.35 -8.04
N ILE A 78 6.72 11.43 -8.44
CA ILE A 78 5.45 11.72 -9.13
C ILE A 78 4.54 12.57 -8.23
N ALA A 79 4.48 12.25 -6.93
CA ALA A 79 3.70 13.02 -5.97
C ALA A 79 4.21 14.47 -5.79
N LEU A 80 5.48 14.75 -6.10
CA LEU A 80 6.04 16.11 -6.08
C LEU A 80 5.77 16.87 -7.39
N ASP A 81 6.00 16.20 -8.52
CA ASP A 81 5.80 16.72 -9.87
C ASP A 81 5.36 15.60 -10.83
N GLU A 82 4.05 15.53 -11.07
CA GLU A 82 3.42 14.62 -12.02
C GLU A 82 3.78 14.93 -13.48
N GLY A 83 4.30 16.14 -13.77
CA GLY A 83 4.70 16.58 -15.11
C GLY A 83 5.98 15.93 -15.63
N VAL A 84 6.66 15.11 -14.81
CA VAL A 84 7.87 14.39 -15.22
C VAL A 84 7.52 13.00 -15.73
N ALA A 85 7.16 12.90 -17.01
CA ALA A 85 6.81 11.64 -17.70
C ALA A 85 7.83 10.50 -17.50
N THR A 86 9.13 10.83 -17.36
CA THR A 86 10.18 9.82 -17.13
C THR A 86 9.98 9.03 -15.84
N LEU A 87 9.41 9.64 -14.79
CA LEU A 87 9.14 8.93 -13.54
C LEU A 87 8.09 7.84 -13.72
N TRP A 88 7.02 8.13 -14.47
CA TRP A 88 5.98 7.17 -14.81
C TRP A 88 6.53 6.00 -15.62
N SER A 89 7.29 6.28 -16.69
CA SER A 89 7.93 5.23 -17.49
C SER A 89 8.91 4.37 -16.68
N ASN A 90 9.66 4.97 -15.75
CA ASN A 90 10.59 4.24 -14.90
C ASN A 90 9.88 3.42 -13.82
N ARG A 91 8.75 3.91 -13.29
CA ARG A 91 7.90 3.15 -12.35
C ARG A 91 7.26 1.95 -13.06
N ALA A 92 6.71 2.15 -14.26
CA ALA A 92 6.24 1.06 -15.11
C ALA A 92 7.33 0.01 -15.40
N ALA A 93 8.57 0.45 -15.68
CA ALA A 93 9.68 -0.48 -15.88
C ALA A 93 9.99 -1.32 -14.62
N CYS A 94 9.85 -0.76 -13.41
CA CYS A 94 9.97 -1.53 -12.17
C CYS A 94 8.84 -2.54 -12.03
N GLU A 95 7.61 -2.14 -12.34
CA GLU A 95 6.44 -3.00 -12.27
C GLU A 95 6.51 -4.17 -13.25
N LEU A 96 7.03 -3.94 -14.46
CA LEU A 96 7.33 -5.01 -15.40
C LEU A 96 8.37 -6.00 -14.85
N LYS A 97 9.38 -5.52 -14.12
CA LYS A 97 10.38 -6.40 -13.47
C LYS A 97 9.80 -7.19 -12.30
N LEU A 98 8.74 -6.68 -11.68
CA LEU A 98 8.00 -7.33 -10.61
C LEU A 98 6.81 -8.15 -11.12
N GLU A 99 6.66 -8.30 -12.44
CA GLU A 99 5.55 -9.00 -13.10
C GLU A 99 4.15 -8.40 -12.80
N GLN A 100 4.12 -7.13 -12.37
CA GLN A 100 2.92 -6.34 -12.08
C GLN A 100 2.39 -5.67 -13.36
N HIS A 101 2.11 -6.48 -14.38
CA HIS A 101 1.77 -6.00 -15.73
C HIS A 101 0.57 -5.05 -15.79
N GLY A 102 -0.43 -5.22 -14.91
CA GLY A 102 -1.60 -4.34 -14.86
C GLY A 102 -1.23 -2.91 -14.49
N LEU A 103 -0.45 -2.75 -13.41
CA LEU A 103 0.01 -1.44 -12.95
C LEU A 103 0.93 -0.79 -13.99
N ALA A 104 1.80 -1.58 -14.64
CA ALA A 104 2.70 -1.06 -15.66
C ALA A 104 1.96 -0.49 -16.89
N ILE A 105 0.77 -1.01 -17.21
CA ILE A 105 -0.09 -0.49 -18.28
C ILE A 105 -0.75 0.81 -17.85
N GLU A 106 -1.22 0.89 -16.60
CA GLU A 106 -1.79 2.12 -16.03
C GLU A 106 -0.73 3.24 -16.05
N ASP A 107 0.48 2.97 -15.56
CA ASP A 107 1.60 3.92 -15.56
C ASP A 107 2.06 4.34 -16.96
N ALA A 108 1.92 3.47 -17.95
CA ALA A 108 2.26 3.77 -19.34
C ALA A 108 1.20 4.63 -20.04
N SER A 109 0.03 4.83 -19.42
CA SER A 109 -1.08 5.62 -19.97
C SER A 109 -1.16 7.06 -19.47
N GLU A 110 -0.31 7.42 -18.50
CA GLU A 110 -0.14 8.76 -17.92
C GLU A 110 0.92 9.58 -18.70
#